data_AF-A0A958E3N0-F1
#
_entry.id   AF-A0A958E3N0-F1
#
_cell.length_a   1.000
_cell.length_b   1.000
_cell.length_c   1.000
_cell.angle_alpha   90.00
_cell.angle_beta   90.00
_cell.angle_gamma   90.00
#
_symmetry.space_group_name_H-M   'P 1'
#
loop_
_entity.id
_entity.type
_entity.pdbx_description
1 polymer ?
#
loop_
_entity_poly.entity_id
_entity_poly.type
_entity_poly.pdbx_seq_one_letter_code
_entity_poly.pdbx_strand_id
1 'polypeptide(L)'
;NAERAGLADAVTFSCRAVTDNKRFGDSNGWIVTNPPYGTRIRHNRDLRNLFAAFGNLCRESFPGWRCGFLCTEEELVRQTRLKMEPKLAFSNGGISVEFLVTK
;
A
#
# COMPACT_ATOMS: atom_id res chain seq x y z
N ASN A 1 -15.62 0.80 -13.69
CA ASN A 1 -15.71 -0.40 -12.82
C ASN A 1 -16.66 -0.21 -11.65
N ALA A 2 -16.48 0.80 -10.79
CA ALA A 2 -17.38 1.04 -9.65
C ALA A 2 -18.85 1.26 -10.06
N GLU A 3 -19.11 2.05 -11.11
CA GLU A 3 -20.46 2.24 -11.67
C GLU A 3 -21.10 0.91 -12.10
N ARG A 4 -20.36 0.10 -12.87
CA ARG A 4 -20.81 -1.25 -13.30
C ARG A 4 -21.08 -2.19 -12.13
N ALA A 5 -20.43 -1.97 -10.98
CA ALA A 5 -20.63 -2.73 -9.76
C ALA A 5 -21.74 -2.15 -8.86
N GLY A 6 -22.36 -1.02 -9.21
CA GLY A 6 -23.37 -0.35 -8.39
C GLY A 6 -22.82 0.29 -7.12
N LEU A 7 -21.51 0.56 -7.05
CA LEU A 7 -20.82 1.06 -5.85
C LEU A 7 -20.23 2.46 -6.06
N ALA A 8 -20.71 3.20 -7.07
CA ALA A 8 -20.18 4.54 -7.37
C ALA A 8 -20.31 5.50 -6.17
N ASP A 9 -21.42 5.43 -5.44
CA ASP A 9 -21.68 6.30 -4.29
C ASP A 9 -20.86 5.93 -3.05
N ALA A 10 -20.25 4.74 -3.02
CA ALA A 10 -19.47 4.24 -1.90
C ALA A 10 -17.95 4.46 -2.06
N VAL A 11 -17.48 4.93 -3.23
CA VAL A 11 -16.05 5.05 -3.51
C VAL A 11 -15.73 6.38 -4.19
N THR A 12 -14.78 7.13 -3.62
CA THR A 12 -14.24 8.33 -4.25
C THR A 12 -12.93 8.02 -4.96
N PHE A 13 -12.84 8.38 -6.24
CA PHE A 13 -11.63 8.23 -7.04
C PHE A 13 -10.94 9.57 -7.27
N SER A 14 -9.62 9.59 -7.25
CA SER A 14 -8.83 10.76 -7.65
C SER A 14 -7.44 10.35 -8.14
N CYS A 15 -6.89 11.12 -9.07
CA CYS A 15 -5.51 10.97 -9.54
C CYS A 15 -4.61 11.93 -8.76
N ARG A 16 -3.65 11.40 -8.01
CA ARG A 16 -2.70 12.18 -7.20
C ARG A 16 -1.45 11.36 -6.86
N ALA A 17 -0.38 12.01 -6.44
CA ALA A 17 0.76 11.31 -5.88
C ALA A 17 0.38 10.64 -4.56
N VAL A 18 1.03 9.52 -4.22
CA VAL A 18 0.74 8.82 -2.96
C VAL A 18 0.93 9.74 -1.75
N THR A 19 1.94 10.60 -1.80
CA THR A 19 2.29 11.57 -0.75
C THR A 19 1.25 12.68 -0.55
N ASP A 20 0.35 12.89 -1.50
CA ASP A 20 -0.67 13.94 -1.42
C ASP A 20 -1.96 13.47 -0.75
N ASN A 21 -1.99 12.21 -0.29
CA ASN A 21 -3.13 11.69 0.44
C ASN A 21 -3.19 12.29 1.85
N LYS A 22 -4.41 12.60 2.28
CA LYS A 22 -4.71 13.11 3.61
C LYS A 22 -5.72 12.19 4.26
N ARG A 23 -5.69 12.16 5.59
CA ARG A 23 -6.68 11.42 6.38
C ARG A 23 -8.09 11.89 6.01
N PHE A 24 -8.98 10.91 5.85
CA PHE A 24 -10.40 11.17 5.68
C PHE A 24 -11.10 10.95 7.03
N GLY A 25 -11.66 12.02 7.59
CA GLY A 25 -12.36 11.98 8.88
C GLY A 25 -11.46 11.73 10.10
N ASP A 26 -12.10 11.72 11.27
CA ASP A 26 -11.41 11.68 12.56
C ASP A 26 -11.23 10.26 13.11
N SER A 27 -11.83 9.24 12.49
CA SER A 27 -11.73 7.84 12.90
C SER A 27 -10.51 7.14 12.28
N ASN A 28 -9.96 6.14 12.98
CA ASN A 28 -8.89 5.32 12.44
C ASN A 28 -9.47 4.34 11.41
N GLY A 29 -8.69 4.04 10.38
CA GLY A 29 -9.11 3.17 9.28
C GLY A 29 -7.98 2.29 8.76
N TRP A 30 -8.16 1.85 7.51
CA TRP A 30 -7.21 1.01 6.80
C TRP A 30 -6.68 1.70 5.56
N ILE A 31 -5.38 1.58 5.34
CA ILE A 31 -4.73 1.83 4.05
C ILE A 31 -4.44 0.46 3.43
N VAL A 32 -5.09 0.12 2.32
CA VAL A 32 -4.87 -1.15 1.61
C VAL A 32 -4.42 -0.86 0.18
N THR A 33 -3.29 -1.42 -0.24
CA THR A 33 -2.77 -1.18 -1.59
C THR A 33 -2.03 -2.38 -2.18
N ASN A 34 -2.05 -2.46 -3.50
CA ASN A 34 -1.24 -3.37 -4.30
C ASN A 34 -0.15 -2.53 -4.99
N PRO A 35 0.94 -2.16 -4.27
CA PRO A 35 1.95 -1.26 -4.82
C PRO A 35 2.73 -1.98 -5.92
N PRO A 36 3.43 -1.24 -6.80
CA PRO A 36 4.34 -1.88 -7.74
C PRO A 36 5.43 -2.66 -7.00
N TYR A 37 5.62 -3.92 -7.36
CA TYR A 37 6.68 -4.81 -6.88
C TYR A 37 7.19 -5.69 -8.03
N GLY A 38 8.36 -6.30 -7.86
CA GLY A 38 8.93 -7.26 -8.80
C GLY A 38 9.65 -6.65 -10.01
N THR A 39 10.22 -7.55 -10.82
CA THR A 39 11.26 -7.27 -11.82
C THR A 39 10.80 -6.57 -13.10
N ARG A 40 9.50 -6.25 -13.23
CA ARG A 40 8.97 -5.62 -14.46
C ARG A 40 9.23 -4.11 -14.55
N ILE A 41 9.67 -3.47 -13.46
CA ILE A 41 10.04 -2.06 -13.45
C ILE A 41 11.57 -1.97 -13.39
N ARG A 42 12.21 -1.71 -14.54
CA ARG A 42 13.62 -1.33 -14.61
C ARG A 42 13.80 0.01 -13.91
N HIS A 43 14.19 0.01 -12.63
CA HIS A 43 15.04 0.97 -11.90
C HIS A 43 14.82 0.83 -10.38
N ASN A 44 15.66 0.04 -9.72
CA ASN A 44 15.56 -0.32 -8.29
C ASN A 44 15.66 0.85 -7.28
N ARG A 45 15.90 2.09 -7.72
CA ARG A 45 15.91 3.26 -6.82
C ARG A 45 14.51 3.86 -6.63
N ASP A 46 13.71 3.91 -7.69
CA ASP A 46 12.41 4.57 -7.65
C ASP A 46 11.42 3.79 -6.77
N LEU A 47 11.46 2.45 -6.82
CA LEU A 47 10.66 1.61 -5.93
C LEU A 47 11.07 1.78 -4.46
N ARG A 48 12.37 1.84 -4.14
CA ARG A 48 12.82 2.06 -2.77
C ARG A 48 12.35 3.42 -2.24
N ASN A 49 12.47 4.47 -3.05
CA ASN A 49 11.99 5.80 -2.70
C ASN A 49 10.46 5.82 -2.52
N LEU A 50 9.71 5.12 -3.37
CA LEU A 50 8.26 5.01 -3.25
C LEU A 50 7.85 4.35 -1.92
N PHE A 51 8.46 3.22 -1.56
CA PHE A 51 8.15 2.54 -0.29
C PHE A 51 8.57 3.38 0.92
N ALA A 52 9.69 4.11 0.83
CA ALA A 52 10.12 5.05 1.87
C ALA A 52 9.11 6.21 2.04
N ALA A 53 8.70 6.84 0.95
CA ALA A 53 7.72 7.91 0.95
C ALA A 53 6.35 7.45 1.46
N PHE A 54 5.91 6.26 1.04
CA PHE A 54 4.68 5.63 1.53
C PHE A 54 4.74 5.36 3.04
N GLY A 55 5.85 4.81 3.53
CA GLY A 55 6.07 4.58 4.95
C GLY A 55 6.05 5.87 5.78
N ASN A 56 6.68 6.94 5.28
CA ASN A 56 6.65 8.25 5.93
C ASN A 56 5.23 8.81 6.00
N LEU A 57 4.50 8.78 4.89
CA LEU A 57 3.10 9.18 4.84
C LEU A 57 2.26 8.44 5.90
N CYS A 58 2.36 7.12 5.96
CA CYS A 58 1.61 6.32 6.94
C CYS A 58 1.93 6.72 8.38
N ARG A 59 3.19 6.97 8.72
CA ARG A 59 3.60 7.40 10.07
C ARG A 59 3.15 8.80 10.43
N GLU A 60 3.33 9.76 9.51
CA GLU A 60 3.17 11.18 9.79
C GLU A 60 1.72 11.63 9.63
N SER A 61 1.03 11.13 8.61
CA SER A 61 -0.33 11.59 8.25
C SER A 61 -1.44 10.64 8.68
N PHE A 62 -1.11 9.38 9.00
CA PHE A 62 -2.10 8.36 9.36
C PHE A 62 -1.78 7.64 10.68
N PRO A 63 -1.47 8.38 11.77
CA PRO A 63 -1.22 7.75 13.07
C PRO A 63 -2.45 6.97 13.55
N GLY A 64 -2.22 5.74 14.02
CA GLY A 64 -3.27 4.82 14.50
C GLY A 64 -4.03 4.07 13.41
N TRP A 65 -3.77 4.35 12.12
CA TRP A 65 -4.34 3.56 11.02
C TRP A 65 -3.57 2.25 10.84
N ARG A 66 -4.29 1.23 10.39
CA ARG A 66 -3.68 -0.03 9.96
C ARG A 66 -3.32 0.05 8.48
N CYS A 67 -2.20 -0.53 8.10
CA CYS A 67 -1.79 -0.60 6.71
C CYS A 67 -1.65 -2.06 6.27
N GLY A 68 -2.11 -2.39 5.06
CA GLY A 68 -1.90 -3.68 4.43
C GLY A 68 -1.46 -3.53 2.97
N PHE A 69 -0.44 -4.26 2.55
CA PHE A 69 0.00 -4.23 1.15
C PHE A 69 0.60 -5.55 0.67
N LEU A 70 0.58 -5.74 -0.65
CA LEU A 70 1.22 -6.88 -1.31
C LEU A 70 2.69 -6.57 -1.60
N CYS A 71 3.61 -7.44 -1.15
CA CYS A 71 5.03 -7.39 -1.47
C CYS A 71 5.71 -8.70 -1.06
N THR A 72 6.78 -9.11 -1.72
CA THR A 72 7.63 -10.26 -1.29
C THR A 72 9.09 -9.89 -1.13
N GLU A 73 9.46 -8.65 -1.46
CA GLU A 73 10.82 -8.17 -1.35
C GLU A 73 11.02 -7.50 0.01
N GLU A 74 11.66 -8.20 0.94
CA GLU A 74 11.90 -7.65 2.29
C GLU A 74 12.63 -6.31 2.27
N GLU A 75 13.51 -6.07 1.29
CA GLU A 75 14.20 -4.79 1.13
C GLU A 75 13.24 -3.62 0.95
N LEU A 76 12.16 -3.82 0.18
CA LEU A 76 11.12 -2.82 -0.05
C LEU A 76 10.26 -2.64 1.20
N VAL A 77 9.86 -3.74 1.85
CA VAL A 77 9.14 -3.70 3.13
C VAL A 77 9.92 -2.90 4.17
N ARG A 78 11.24 -3.12 4.27
CA ARG A 78 12.13 -2.38 5.19
C ARG A 78 12.18 -0.89 4.90
N GLN A 79 12.09 -0.44 3.64
CA GLN A 79 12.04 0.99 3.32
C GLN A 79 10.84 1.67 3.96
N THR A 80 9.73 0.96 4.13
CA THR A 80 8.55 1.55 4.77
C THR A 80 8.82 1.94 6.22
N ARG A 81 9.75 1.29 6.93
CA ARG A 81 9.97 1.42 8.39
C ARG A 81 8.69 1.21 9.23
N LEU A 82 7.71 0.48 8.70
CA LEU A 82 6.53 0.03 9.44
C LEU A 82 6.80 -1.37 10.01
N LYS A 83 6.22 -1.67 11.17
CA LYS A 83 6.25 -3.04 11.73
C LYS A 83 5.19 -3.88 11.04
N MET A 84 5.60 -4.54 9.96
CA MET A 84 4.74 -5.36 9.11
C MET A 84 4.88 -6.85 9.46
N GLU A 85 3.79 -7.60 9.40
CA GLU A 85 3.77 -9.06 9.52
C GLU A 85 3.00 -9.69 8.36
N PRO A 86 3.44 -10.84 7.82
CA PRO A 86 2.72 -11.54 6.77
C PRO A 86 1.40 -12.09 7.33
N LYS A 87 0.31 -11.86 6.60
CA LYS A 87 -1.04 -12.33 6.96
C LYS A 87 -1.55 -13.44 6.04
N LEU A 88 -1.17 -13.40 4.77
CA LEU A 88 -1.58 -14.36 3.75
C LEU A 88 -0.49 -14.48 2.68
N ALA A 89 -0.19 -15.71 2.25
CA ALA A 89 0.65 -15.98 1.10
C ALA A 89 -0.19 -16.63 0.00
N PHE A 90 -0.06 -16.18 -1.26
CA PHE A 90 -0.82 -16.69 -2.39
C PHE A 90 -0.14 -16.42 -3.73
N SER A 91 -0.67 -17.00 -4.81
CA SER A 91 -0.21 -16.73 -6.18
C SER A 91 -1.08 -15.65 -6.82
N ASN A 92 -0.46 -14.54 -7.23
CA ASN A 92 -1.10 -13.47 -7.98
C ASN A 92 -0.64 -13.50 -9.44
N GLY A 93 -1.43 -14.13 -10.31
CA GLY A 93 -1.09 -14.28 -11.73
C GLY A 93 0.18 -15.10 -11.98
N GLY A 94 0.44 -16.13 -11.15
CA GLY A 94 1.62 -16.98 -11.23
C GLY A 94 2.85 -16.45 -10.47
N ILE A 95 2.74 -15.29 -9.83
CA ILE A 95 3.80 -14.70 -9.00
C ILE A 95 3.46 -14.98 -7.54
N SER A 96 4.39 -15.58 -6.80
CA SER A 96 4.23 -15.74 -5.34
C SER A 96 4.26 -14.36 -4.67
N VAL A 97 3.23 -14.06 -3.89
CA VAL A 97 3.08 -12.80 -3.16
C VAL A 97 2.66 -13.03 -1.71
N GLU A 98 3.03 -12.09 -0.84
CA GLU A 98 2.54 -12.01 0.54
C GLU A 98 1.72 -10.74 0.73
N PHE A 99 0.60 -10.85 1.44
CA PHE A 99 -0.11 -9.72 2.00
C PHE A 99 0.40 -9.47 3.41
N LEU A 100 1.10 -8.35 3.59
CA LEU A 100 1.61 -7.92 4.89
C LEU A 100 0.66 -6.91 5.51
N VAL A 101 0.52 -6.93 6.84
CA VAL A 101 -0.26 -5.96 7.61
C VAL A 101 0.55 -5.36 8.74
N THR A 102 0.27 -4.12 9.14
CA THR A 102 0.85 -3.53 10.35
C THR A 102 0.34 -4.30 11.58
N LYS A 103 1.28 -4.60 12.48
CA LYS A 103 0.98 -5.16 13.80
C LYS A 103 0.13 -4.23 14.65
#